data_AF-A0A3Q0SG97-F1
#
_entry.id   AF-A0A3Q0SG97-F1
#
_cell.length_a   1.000
_cell.length_b   1.000
_cell.length_c   1.000
_cell.angle_alpha   90.00
_cell.angle_beta   90.00
_cell.angle_gamma   90.00
#
_symmetry.space_group_name_H-M   'P 1'
#
loop_
_entity.id
_entity.type
_entity.pdbx_description
1 polymer ?
#
loop_
_entity_poly.entity_id
_entity_poly.type
_entity_poly.pdbx_seq_one_letter_code
_entity_poly.pdbx_strand_id
1 'polypeptide(L)'
;KLLWDYQEGDSSNLIRPLKATSVITTPESHRELHKELRMTHKRLDRQTKGKTELQRVLEKRKWEQRLKMSRDQEEAKKKTSQLHQELLKRQQRLENLEKDQKSKQEEPEFIQVKERLRKTAGPDARGKEV
;
A
#
# COMPACT_ATOMS: atom_id res chain seq x y z
N LYS A 1 46.47 -33.76 -60.64
CA LYS A 1 47.14 -33.89 -59.32
C LYS A 1 47.91 -32.59 -59.07
N LEU A 2 47.28 -31.62 -58.42
CA LEU A 2 47.91 -30.40 -57.90
C LEU A 2 47.32 -30.23 -56.49
N LEU A 3 48.05 -30.70 -55.48
CA LEU A 3 47.70 -30.50 -54.09
C LEU A 3 48.75 -29.52 -53.56
N TRP A 4 48.27 -28.36 -53.13
CA TRP A 4 49.07 -27.31 -52.52
C TRP A 4 49.72 -27.84 -51.24
N ASP A 5 51.06 -27.89 -51.21
CA ASP A 5 51.80 -27.93 -49.96
C ASP A 5 51.69 -26.55 -49.30
N TYR A 6 50.56 -26.32 -48.63
CA TYR A 6 50.40 -25.22 -47.70
C TYR A 6 51.08 -25.64 -46.41
N GLN A 7 52.40 -25.47 -46.37
CA GLN A 7 53.19 -25.63 -45.17
C GLN A 7 52.58 -24.69 -44.11
N GLU A 8 51.97 -25.27 -43.07
CA GLU A 8 51.63 -24.63 -41.79
C GLU A 8 52.92 -24.17 -41.11
N GLY A 9 53.59 -23.21 -41.75
CA GLY A 9 54.89 -22.69 -41.40
C GLY A 9 54.80 -21.32 -40.78
N ASP A 10 53.84 -21.09 -39.86
CA ASP A 10 53.95 -19.96 -38.93
C ASP A 10 53.16 -20.14 -37.62
N SER A 11 53.11 -21.36 -37.09
CA SER A 11 52.57 -21.65 -35.75
C SER A 11 53.66 -21.93 -34.71
N SER A 12 54.92 -22.07 -35.15
CA SER A 12 56.06 -22.41 -34.30
C SER A 12 56.78 -21.20 -33.70
N ASN A 13 56.52 -19.99 -34.21
CA ASN A 13 57.16 -18.75 -33.73
C ASN A 13 56.28 -17.90 -32.80
N LEU A 14 55.03 -18.30 -32.54
CA LEU A 14 54.22 -17.62 -31.54
C LEU A 14 54.60 -18.12 -30.14
N ILE A 15 55.34 -17.28 -29.40
CA ILE A 15 55.48 -17.40 -27.95
C ILE A 15 54.09 -17.22 -27.35
N ARG A 16 53.37 -18.33 -27.17
CA ARG A 16 52.20 -18.32 -26.29
C ARG A 16 52.75 -18.18 -24.87
N PRO A 17 52.24 -17.26 -24.04
CA PRO A 17 52.58 -17.30 -22.64
C PRO A 17 52.22 -18.71 -22.15
N LEU A 18 53.23 -19.45 -21.66
CA LEU A 18 52.97 -20.63 -20.87
C LEU A 18 52.04 -20.11 -19.77
N LYS A 19 50.76 -20.52 -19.78
CA LYS A 19 49.90 -20.23 -18.64
C LYS A 19 50.62 -20.91 -17.50
N ALA A 20 51.36 -20.13 -16.71
CA ALA A 20 51.81 -20.56 -15.43
C ALA A 20 50.52 -21.05 -14.78
N THR A 21 50.37 -22.37 -14.66
CA THR A 21 49.47 -22.95 -13.67
C THR A 21 49.89 -22.23 -12.41
N SER A 22 49.06 -21.28 -11.98
CA SER A 22 49.49 -20.20 -11.11
C SER A 22 49.85 -20.79 -9.75
N VAL A 23 51.12 -21.19 -9.57
CA VAL A 23 51.70 -21.51 -8.26
C VAL A 23 52.23 -20.22 -7.61
N ILE A 24 51.69 -19.07 -8.02
CA ILE A 24 51.64 -17.89 -7.17
C ILE A 24 50.24 -17.87 -6.56
N THR A 25 49.91 -18.94 -5.87
CA THR A 25 49.00 -18.84 -4.74
C THR A 25 49.77 -17.96 -3.77
N THR A 26 49.38 -16.68 -3.65
CA THR A 26 49.79 -15.90 -2.48
C THR A 26 49.68 -16.83 -1.27
N PRO A 27 50.69 -16.94 -0.39
CA PRO A 27 50.68 -17.94 0.69
C PRO A 27 49.29 -17.92 1.33
N GLU A 28 48.71 -19.08 1.68
CA GLU A 28 47.31 -19.18 2.10
C GLU A 28 46.94 -18.08 3.12
N SER A 29 47.88 -17.72 3.98
CA SER A 29 47.88 -16.55 4.87
C SER A 29 47.52 -15.21 4.19
N HIS A 30 48.15 -14.80 3.10
CA HIS A 30 47.84 -13.57 2.38
C HIS A 30 46.45 -13.61 1.73
N ARG A 31 46.05 -14.77 1.19
CA ARG A 31 44.70 -14.96 0.64
C ARG A 31 43.64 -14.83 1.73
N GLU A 32 43.88 -15.47 2.86
CA GLU A 32 42.99 -15.45 4.02
C GLU A 32 42.91 -14.05 4.64
N LEU A 33 44.04 -13.36 4.76
CA LEU A 33 44.10 -11.96 5.20
C LEU A 33 43.29 -11.05 4.26
N HIS A 34 43.39 -11.24 2.94
CA HIS A 34 42.59 -10.47 1.99
C HIS A 34 41.08 -10.74 2.13
N LYS A 35 40.69 -12.00 2.36
CA LYS A 35 39.29 -12.34 2.66
C LYS A 35 38.85 -11.69 3.97
N GLU A 36 39.66 -11.80 5.02
CA GLU A 36 39.37 -11.27 6.34
C GLU A 36 39.22 -9.75 6.31
N LEU A 37 40.15 -9.02 5.68
CA LEU A 37 40.09 -7.56 5.51
C LEU A 37 38.83 -7.12 4.76
N ARG A 38 38.43 -7.83 3.70
CA ARG A 38 37.18 -7.52 2.99
C ARG A 38 35.95 -7.76 3.88
N MET A 39 35.99 -8.80 4.71
CA MET A 39 34.89 -9.12 5.62
C MET A 39 34.82 -8.12 6.78
N THR A 40 35.95 -7.74 7.37
CA THR A 40 36.03 -6.73 8.45
C THR A 40 35.57 -5.37 7.93
N HIS A 41 36.04 -4.93 6.76
CA HIS A 41 35.59 -3.68 6.15
C HIS A 41 34.09 -3.68 5.84
N LYS A 42 33.55 -4.77 5.28
CA LYS A 42 32.09 -4.88 5.03
C LYS A 42 31.25 -4.93 6.29
N ARG A 43 31.76 -5.48 7.39
CA ARG A 43 31.07 -5.47 8.69
C ARG A 43 31.15 -4.08 9.31
N LEU A 44 32.33 -3.47 9.31
CA LEU A 44 32.55 -2.13 9.83
C LEU A 44 31.73 -1.11 9.05
N ASP A 45 31.70 -1.17 7.72
CA ASP A 45 30.86 -0.30 6.88
C ASP A 45 29.37 -0.38 7.24
N ARG A 46 28.84 -1.57 7.52
CA ARG A 46 27.45 -1.71 7.99
C ARG A 46 27.26 -1.13 9.39
N GLN A 47 28.28 -1.23 10.24
CA GLN A 47 28.25 -0.74 11.62
C GLN A 47 28.50 0.77 11.73
N THR A 48 29.27 1.38 10.80
CA THR A 48 29.70 2.79 10.85
C THR A 48 28.92 3.69 9.91
N LYS A 49 28.49 3.20 8.73
CA LYS A 49 27.79 4.04 7.73
C LYS A 49 26.28 4.05 7.90
N GLY A 50 25.74 3.26 8.83
CA GLY A 50 24.30 3.07 8.97
C GLY A 50 23.65 2.65 7.65
N LYS A 51 22.32 2.75 7.57
CA LYS A 51 21.62 2.62 6.29
C LYS A 51 21.83 3.89 5.49
N THR A 52 22.23 3.78 4.22
CA THR A 52 22.33 4.94 3.33
C THR A 52 20.99 5.67 3.25
N GLU A 53 20.99 6.96 2.90
CA GLU A 53 19.74 7.73 2.71
C GLU A 53 18.77 6.99 1.77
N LEU A 54 19.29 6.48 0.65
CA LEU A 54 18.49 5.70 -0.30
C LEU A 54 17.89 4.45 0.33
N GLN A 55 18.67 3.69 1.11
CA GLN A 55 18.16 2.50 1.79
C GLN A 55 17.07 2.85 2.81
N ARG A 56 17.26 3.93 3.59
CA ARG A 56 16.23 4.42 4.54
C ARG A 56 14.95 4.84 3.81
N VAL A 57 15.06 5.58 2.72
CA VAL A 57 13.91 6.01 1.93
C VAL A 57 13.18 4.82 1.31
N LEU A 58 13.89 3.82 0.79
CA LEU A 58 13.27 2.61 0.24
C LEU A 58 12.56 1.78 1.32
N GLU A 59 13.16 1.62 2.49
CA GLU A 59 12.52 0.93 3.62
C GLU A 59 11.29 1.68 4.12
N LYS A 60 11.40 3.00 4.28
CA LYS A 60 10.28 3.87 4.65
C LYS A 60 9.13 3.74 3.65
N ARG A 61 9.41 3.84 2.35
CA ARG A 61 8.40 3.67 1.29
C ARG A 61 7.72 2.30 1.35
N LYS A 62 8.49 1.22 1.54
CA LYS A 62 7.94 -0.13 1.69
C LYS A 62 7.04 -0.25 2.92
N TRP A 63 7.43 0.37 4.03
CA TRP A 63 6.63 0.39 5.25
C TRP A 63 5.33 1.19 5.07
N GLU A 64 5.41 2.38 4.49
CA GLU A 64 4.25 3.24 4.19
C GLU A 64 3.26 2.54 3.25
N GLN A 65 3.75 1.84 2.22
CA GLN A 65 2.91 1.05 1.33
C GLN A 65 2.16 -0.06 2.08
N ARG A 66 2.86 -0.82 2.94
CA ARG A 66 2.22 -1.86 3.75
C ARG A 66 1.18 -1.28 4.72
N LEU A 67 1.50 -0.16 5.37
CA LEU A 67 0.58 0.49 6.29
C LEU A 67 -0.67 0.98 5.56
N LYS A 68 -0.51 1.61 4.40
CA LYS A 68 -1.63 2.04 3.56
C LYS A 68 -2.52 0.86 3.16
N MET A 69 -1.92 -0.22 2.66
CA MET A 69 -2.67 -1.44 2.29
C MET A 69 -3.42 -2.04 3.49
N SER A 70 -2.80 -2.09 4.67
CA SER A 70 -3.45 -2.56 5.90
C SER A 70 -4.63 -1.67 6.30
N ARG A 71 -4.45 -0.35 6.23
CA ARG A 71 -5.50 0.61 6.56
C ARG A 71 -6.67 0.50 5.59
N ASP A 72 -6.41 0.46 4.29
CA ASP A 72 -7.42 0.32 3.25
C ASP A 72 -8.18 -1.01 3.40
N GLN A 73 -7.49 -2.10 3.77
CA GLN A 73 -8.13 -3.38 4.06
C GLN A 73 -9.00 -3.33 5.32
N GLU A 74 -8.55 -2.67 6.38
CA GLU A 74 -9.32 -2.50 7.61
C GLU A 74 -10.55 -1.61 7.39
N GLU A 75 -10.42 -0.53 6.62
CA GLU A 75 -11.53 0.33 6.19
C GLU A 75 -12.54 -0.44 5.34
N ALA A 76 -12.08 -1.28 4.39
CA ALA A 76 -12.95 -2.13 3.60
C ALA A 76 -13.71 -3.13 4.50
N LYS A 77 -13.01 -3.78 5.44
CA LYS A 77 -13.63 -4.69 6.42
C LYS A 77 -14.65 -3.97 7.31
N LYS A 78 -14.33 -2.76 7.79
CA LYS A 78 -15.26 -1.91 8.56
C LYS A 78 -16.49 -1.57 7.75
N LYS A 79 -16.34 -1.19 6.47
CA LYS A 79 -17.47 -0.91 5.57
C LYS A 79 -18.35 -2.14 5.33
N THR A 80 -17.78 -3.34 5.28
CA THR A 80 -18.54 -4.60 5.15
C THR A 80 -19.14 -5.11 6.46
N SER A 81 -18.79 -4.51 7.61
CA SER A 81 -19.30 -4.97 8.90
C SER A 81 -20.82 -4.75 9.00
N GLN A 82 -21.53 -5.76 9.51
CA GLN A 82 -22.98 -5.67 9.75
C GLN A 82 -23.35 -4.44 10.60
N LEU A 83 -22.53 -4.13 11.62
CA LEU A 83 -22.74 -2.95 12.46
C LEU A 83 -22.63 -1.65 11.66
N HIS A 84 -21.67 -1.55 10.74
CA HIS A 84 -21.52 -0.36 9.90
C HIS A 84 -22.72 -0.17 8.96
N GLN A 85 -23.23 -1.25 8.39
CA GLN A 85 -24.44 -1.21 7.57
C GLN A 85 -25.67 -0.77 8.39
N GLU A 86 -25.84 -1.26 9.62
CA GLU A 86 -26.93 -0.83 10.49
C GLU A 86 -26.80 0.64 10.92
N LEU A 87 -25.57 1.11 11.19
CA LEU A 87 -25.33 2.53 11.44
C LEU A 87 -25.70 3.40 10.24
N LEU A 88 -25.34 2.99 9.03
CA LEU A 88 -25.70 3.70 7.79
C LEU A 88 -27.22 3.76 7.61
N LYS A 89 -27.92 2.64 7.80
CA LYS A 89 -29.39 2.60 7.77
C LYS A 89 -30.00 3.53 8.82
N ARG A 90 -29.46 3.55 10.05
CA ARG A 90 -29.93 4.44 11.11
C ARG A 90 -29.72 5.91 10.74
N GLN A 91 -28.56 6.26 10.19
CA GLN A 91 -28.26 7.62 9.72
C GLN A 91 -29.26 8.05 8.65
N GLN A 92 -29.53 7.19 7.66
CA GLN A 92 -30.50 7.50 6.61
C GLN A 92 -31.92 7.70 7.15
N ARG A 93 -32.35 6.90 8.13
CA ARG A 93 -33.65 7.10 8.79
C ARG A 93 -33.73 8.45 9.50
N LEU A 94 -32.66 8.85 10.19
CA LEU A 94 -32.61 10.14 10.89
C LEU A 94 -32.65 11.32 9.90
N GLU A 95 -31.92 11.23 8.80
CA GLU A 95 -31.92 12.27 7.76
C GLU A 95 -33.31 12.44 7.12
N ASN A 96 -34.02 11.33 6.87
CA ASN A 96 -35.39 11.38 6.37
C ASN A 96 -36.35 12.03 7.37
N LEU A 97 -36.23 11.70 8.66
CA LEU A 97 -37.04 12.33 9.71
C LEU A 97 -36.76 13.82 9.85
N GLU A 98 -35.49 14.23 9.72
CA GLU A 98 -35.12 15.65 9.75
C GLU A 98 -35.71 16.40 8.54
N LYS A 99 -35.66 15.80 7.34
CA LYS A 99 -36.29 16.33 6.12
C LYS A 99 -37.81 16.46 6.29
N ASP A 100 -38.47 15.46 6.84
CA ASP A 100 -39.92 15.47 7.10
C ASP A 100 -40.31 16.50 8.17
N GLN A 101 -39.43 16.78 9.14
CA GLN A 101 -39.67 17.84 10.13
C GLN A 101 -39.51 19.22 9.49
N LYS A 102 -38.46 19.42 8.67
CA LYS A 102 -38.26 20.68 7.94
C LYS A 102 -39.41 20.96 6.99
N SER A 103 -39.90 19.97 6.24
CA SER A 103 -41.03 20.16 5.34
C SER A 103 -42.31 20.54 6.08
N LYS A 104 -42.58 19.94 7.24
CA LYS A 104 -43.71 20.33 8.12
C LYS A 104 -43.57 21.72 8.71
N GLN A 105 -42.34 22.17 8.98
CA GLN A 105 -42.09 23.53 9.45
C GLN A 105 -42.22 24.56 8.33
N GLU A 106 -41.85 24.20 7.10
CA GLU A 106 -42.01 25.02 5.90
C GLU A 106 -43.45 25.02 5.34
N GLU A 107 -44.31 24.09 5.76
CA GLU A 107 -45.72 24.09 5.38
C GLU A 107 -46.43 25.37 5.84
N PRO A 108 -47.25 26.00 4.97
CA PRO A 108 -47.99 27.21 5.33
C PRO A 108 -48.84 27.03 6.60
N GLU A 109 -48.80 28.00 7.50
CA GLU A 109 -49.45 27.92 8.82
C GLU A 109 -50.94 27.55 8.74
N PHE A 110 -51.66 27.99 7.71
CA PHE A 110 -53.09 27.69 7.56
C PHE A 110 -53.37 26.19 7.37
N ILE A 111 -52.46 25.44 6.73
CA ILE A 111 -52.58 23.98 6.58
C ILE A 111 -52.39 23.32 7.94
N GLN A 112 -51.38 23.77 8.69
CA GLN A 112 -51.11 23.26 10.04
C GLN A 112 -52.29 23.53 10.99
N VAL A 113 -52.84 24.75 11.00
CA VAL A 113 -54.00 25.12 11.83
C VAL A 113 -55.24 24.31 11.43
N LYS A 114 -55.51 24.14 10.13
CA LYS A 114 -56.64 23.34 9.64
C LYS A 114 -56.55 21.87 10.06
N GLU A 115 -55.35 21.30 10.09
CA GLU A 115 -55.16 19.92 10.56
C GLU A 115 -55.30 19.81 12.10
N ARG A 116 -54.76 20.76 12.86
CA ARG A 116 -54.94 20.84 14.32
C ARG A 116 -56.42 20.92 14.69
N LEU A 117 -57.18 21.78 14.01
CA LEU A 117 -58.64 21.91 14.20
C LEU A 117 -59.38 20.61 13.87
N ARG A 118 -58.99 19.89 12.81
CA ARG A 118 -59.57 18.56 12.50
C ARG A 118 -59.28 17.52 13.59
N LYS A 119 -58.10 17.55 14.20
CA LYS A 119 -57.70 16.63 15.28
C LYS A 119 -58.44 16.92 16.59
N THR A 120 -58.73 18.19 16.88
CA THR A 120 -59.45 18.61 18.09
C THR A 120 -60.96 18.62 17.92
N ALA A 121 -61.46 18.74 16.68
CA ALA A 121 -62.86 18.53 16.35
C ALA A 121 -63.17 17.03 16.42
N GLY A 122 -63.32 16.51 17.63
CA GLY A 122 -63.90 15.19 17.84
C GLY A 122 -65.29 15.08 17.20
N PRO A 123 -65.81 13.87 16.98
CA PRO A 123 -67.10 13.61 16.30
C PRO A 123 -68.32 14.27 16.96
N ASP A 124 -68.18 14.86 18.14
CA ASP A 124 -69.26 15.40 18.96
C ASP A 124 -69.74 16.82 18.54
N ALA A 125 -69.07 17.45 17.56
CA ALA A 125 -69.47 18.76 17.05
C ALA A 125 -70.55 18.71 15.94
N ARG A 126 -71.03 17.52 15.53
CA ARG A 126 -71.97 17.34 14.41
C ARG A 126 -73.37 16.86 14.83
N GLY A 127 -73.74 17.02 16.11
CA GLY A 127 -74.93 16.40 16.66
C GLY A 127 -75.76 17.25 17.61
N LYS A 128 -75.94 18.55 17.34
CA LYS A 128 -77.02 19.36 17.95
C LYS A 128 -77.46 20.45 16.98
N GLU A 129 -78.30 20.09 16.02
CA GLU A 129 -79.26 21.02 15.43
C GLU A 129 -80.66 20.50 15.78
N VAL A 130 -81.46 21.42 16.30
CA VAL A 130 -82.79 21.26 16.90
C VAL A 130 -83.86 21.38 15.82
#